data_AF-X0TRZ9-F1
#
_entry.id   AF-X0TRZ9-F1
#
_cell.length_a   1.000
_cell.length_b   1.000
_cell.length_c   1.000
_cell.angle_alpha   90.00
_cell.angle_beta   90.00
_cell.angle_gamma   90.00
#
_symmetry.space_group_name_H-M   'P 1'
#
loop_
_entity.id
_entity.type
_entity.pdbx_description
1 polymer ?
#
loop_
_entity_poly.entity_id
_entity_poly.type
_entity_poly.pdbx_seq_one_letter_code
_entity_poly.pdbx_strand_id
1 'polypeptide(L)'
;LNYFTAVVPKVEEFNKEFVDGEKIRKLKDLVKTDINELRKVWKNKRSWEMAQAVAFYLSNFMNDDKLALITWAKNADFVNWDKDPIGKIRGVGINTFQYLRMMGGVDTVMPDKIVKRVINEILEKASELPVNNDVKFIEKAEEVAIKCGYKPVELCWMTWMIQPEGKLMRMKKYSKILQKI
;
A
#
# COMPACT_ATOMS: atom_id res chain seq x y z
N LEU A 1 -5.47 3.34 12.90
CA LEU A 1 -4.48 2.25 12.88
C LEU A 1 -3.13 2.85 12.51
N ASN A 2 -2.06 2.58 13.26
CA ASN A 2 -0.71 3.05 12.93
C ASN A 2 0.04 1.93 12.18
N TYR A 3 0.62 2.27 11.03
CA TYR A 3 1.32 1.31 10.17
C TYR A 3 2.49 0.62 10.90
N PHE A 4 3.36 1.38 11.56
CA PHE A 4 4.59 0.86 12.16
C PHE A 4 4.36 0.05 13.44
N THR A 5 3.32 0.35 14.21
CA THR A 5 3.06 -0.34 15.48
C THR A 5 1.99 -1.41 15.39
N ALA A 6 1.19 -1.45 14.33
CA ALA A 6 0.11 -2.41 14.20
C ALA A 6 0.16 -3.22 12.90
N VAL A 7 0.54 -2.64 11.76
CA VAL A 7 0.59 -3.38 10.48
C VAL A 7 1.89 -4.16 10.38
N VAL A 8 3.03 -3.50 10.52
CA VAL A 8 4.35 -4.14 10.36
C VAL A 8 4.54 -5.34 11.29
N PRO A 9 4.21 -5.27 12.61
CA PRO A 9 4.33 -6.43 13.48
C PRO A 9 3.43 -7.60 13.05
N LYS A 10 2.26 -7.31 12.47
CA LYS A 10 1.33 -8.33 11.97
C LYS A 10 1.76 -8.94 10.65
N VAL A 11 2.48 -8.21 9.82
CA VAL A 11 3.17 -8.77 8.65
C VAL A 11 4.29 -9.71 9.08
N GLU A 12 5.11 -9.31 10.07
CA GLU A 12 6.14 -10.21 10.63
C GLU A 12 5.53 -11.47 11.27
N GLU A 13 4.42 -11.34 12.00
CA GLU A 13 3.68 -12.48 12.57
C GLU A 13 3.11 -13.40 11.48
N PHE A 14 2.53 -12.83 10.42
CA PHE A 14 2.05 -13.59 9.26
C PHE A 14 3.19 -14.36 8.58
N ASN A 15 4.34 -13.72 8.36
CA ASN A 15 5.49 -14.37 7.75
C ASN A 15 5.96 -15.57 8.58
N LYS A 16 6.11 -15.40 9.91
CA LYS A 16 6.51 -16.49 10.79
C LYS A 16 5.52 -17.66 10.81
N GLU A 17 4.21 -17.36 10.85
CA GLU A 17 3.20 -18.40 11.00
C GLU A 17 2.89 -19.14 9.69
N PHE A 18 2.95 -18.44 8.55
CA PHE A 18 2.47 -18.98 7.26
C PHE A 18 3.54 -19.08 6.18
N VAL A 19 4.53 -18.19 6.14
CA VAL A 19 5.53 -18.16 5.05
C VAL A 19 6.78 -18.94 5.41
N ASP A 20 7.38 -18.67 6.57
CA ASP A 20 8.58 -19.35 7.06
C ASP A 20 8.32 -20.84 7.33
N GLY A 21 7.10 -21.14 7.80
CA GLY A 21 6.59 -22.51 7.94
C GLY A 21 6.04 -23.12 6.64
N GLU A 22 6.21 -22.44 5.51
CA GLU A 22 5.88 -22.92 4.15
C GLU A 22 4.41 -23.29 3.90
N LYS A 23 3.48 -22.86 4.75
CA LYS A 23 2.04 -23.08 4.57
C LYS A 23 1.46 -22.27 3.41
N ILE A 24 2.02 -21.09 3.16
CA ILE A 24 1.68 -20.21 2.05
C ILE A 24 2.96 -19.91 1.29
N ARG A 25 3.14 -20.56 0.13
CA ARG A 25 4.29 -20.32 -0.76
C ARG A 25 3.91 -19.48 -1.97
N LYS A 26 2.64 -19.59 -2.40
CA LYS A 26 2.08 -18.89 -3.55
C LYS A 26 0.75 -18.24 -3.20
N LEU A 27 0.30 -17.30 -4.03
CA LEU A 27 -1.01 -16.65 -3.90
C LEU A 27 -2.15 -17.68 -3.91
N LYS A 28 -2.02 -18.78 -4.68
CA LYS A 28 -2.99 -19.88 -4.68
C LYS A 28 -3.13 -20.56 -3.31
N ASP A 29 -2.10 -20.56 -2.47
CA ASP A 29 -2.15 -21.14 -1.13
C ASP A 29 -2.91 -20.19 -0.18
N LEU A 30 -2.66 -18.87 -0.30
CA LEU A 30 -3.42 -17.86 0.45
C LEU A 30 -4.92 -17.95 0.14
N VAL A 31 -5.29 -18.16 -1.13
CA VAL A 31 -6.69 -18.36 -1.56
C VAL A 31 -7.34 -19.58 -0.88
N LYS A 32 -6.56 -20.64 -0.63
CA LYS A 32 -7.06 -21.89 -0.04
C LYS A 32 -7.03 -21.92 1.49
N THR A 33 -6.28 -21.02 2.11
CA THR A 33 -6.11 -20.98 3.57
C THR A 33 -7.44 -20.62 4.24
N ASP A 34 -7.79 -21.29 5.33
CA ASP A 34 -8.99 -20.96 6.10
C ASP A 34 -8.86 -19.54 6.69
N ILE A 35 -9.86 -18.71 6.42
CA ILE A 35 -9.96 -17.36 6.97
C ILE A 35 -9.88 -17.37 8.50
N ASN A 36 -10.40 -18.39 9.18
CA ASN A 36 -10.31 -18.45 10.64
C ASN A 36 -8.87 -18.67 11.14
N GLU A 37 -8.02 -19.33 10.36
CA GLU A 37 -6.58 -19.40 10.66
C GLU A 37 -5.91 -18.04 10.44
N LEU A 38 -6.16 -17.40 9.31
CA LEU A 38 -5.64 -16.07 9.01
C LEU A 38 -6.05 -15.02 10.07
N ARG A 39 -7.25 -15.19 10.65
CA ARG A 39 -7.79 -14.31 11.69
C ARG A 39 -7.06 -14.40 13.03
N LYS A 40 -6.23 -15.42 13.26
CA LYS A 40 -5.34 -15.49 14.43
C LYS A 40 -4.33 -14.35 14.41
N VAL A 41 -3.83 -14.00 13.22
CA VAL A 41 -2.90 -12.88 13.03
C VAL A 41 -3.64 -11.55 12.93
N TRP A 42 -4.66 -11.46 12.09
CA TRP A 42 -5.42 -10.23 11.86
C TRP A 42 -6.94 -10.45 11.98
N LYS A 43 -7.56 -9.94 13.04
CA LYS A 43 -8.95 -10.29 13.40
C LYS A 43 -10.01 -9.93 12.34
N ASN A 44 -9.73 -8.93 11.49
CA ASN A 44 -10.70 -8.39 10.54
C ASN A 44 -10.94 -9.37 9.38
N LYS A 45 -12.10 -10.03 9.38
CA LYS A 45 -12.51 -10.97 8.33
C LYS A 45 -12.54 -10.34 6.94
N ARG A 46 -13.09 -9.13 6.82
CA ARG A 46 -13.23 -8.42 5.55
C ARG A 46 -11.88 -8.13 4.90
N SER A 47 -10.85 -7.84 5.69
CA SER A 47 -9.48 -7.66 5.19
C SER A 47 -8.94 -8.93 4.53
N TRP A 48 -9.22 -10.11 5.11
CA TRP A 48 -8.80 -11.38 4.52
C TRP A 48 -9.60 -11.77 3.29
N GLU A 49 -10.92 -11.57 3.30
CA GLU A 49 -11.77 -11.78 2.12
C GLU A 49 -11.29 -10.94 0.93
N MET A 50 -10.94 -9.68 1.18
CA MET A 50 -10.35 -8.80 0.17
C MET A 50 -8.98 -9.31 -0.30
N ALA A 51 -8.09 -9.68 0.62
CA ALA A 51 -6.75 -10.19 0.27
C ALA A 51 -6.83 -11.49 -0.55
N GLN A 52 -7.71 -12.42 -0.19
CA GLN A 52 -7.94 -13.66 -0.93
C GLN A 52 -8.55 -13.40 -2.30
N ALA A 53 -9.45 -12.43 -2.44
CA ALA A 53 -10.01 -12.07 -3.75
C ALA A 53 -8.93 -11.46 -4.69
N VAL A 54 -8.05 -10.61 -4.14
CA VAL A 54 -6.89 -10.07 -4.89
C VAL A 54 -5.93 -11.19 -5.30
N ALA A 55 -5.60 -12.08 -4.37
CA ALA A 55 -4.74 -13.24 -4.61
C ALA A 55 -5.34 -14.19 -5.65
N PHE A 56 -6.66 -14.41 -5.60
CA PHE A 56 -7.39 -15.21 -6.57
C PHE A 56 -7.27 -14.61 -7.98
N TYR A 57 -7.50 -13.30 -8.13
CA TYR A 57 -7.33 -12.64 -9.42
C TYR A 57 -5.89 -12.79 -9.95
N LEU A 58 -4.89 -12.40 -9.16
CA LEU A 58 -3.48 -12.40 -9.59
C LEU A 58 -2.96 -13.81 -9.91
N SER A 59 -3.34 -14.82 -9.11
CA SER A 59 -2.89 -16.20 -9.32
C SER A 59 -3.53 -16.90 -10.53
N ASN A 60 -4.64 -16.36 -11.05
CA ASN A 60 -5.24 -16.78 -12.32
C ASN A 60 -4.79 -15.91 -13.49
N PHE A 61 -4.29 -14.69 -13.23
CA PHE A 61 -3.74 -13.80 -14.24
C PHE A 61 -2.43 -14.36 -14.81
N MET A 62 -1.50 -14.79 -13.94
CA MET A 62 -0.25 -15.45 -14.34
C MET A 62 0.22 -16.46 -13.29
N ASN A 63 1.00 -17.47 -13.71
CA ASN A 63 1.50 -18.53 -12.81
C ASN A 63 2.61 -18.08 -11.86
N ASP A 64 3.39 -17.07 -12.25
CA ASP A 64 4.42 -16.46 -11.39
C ASP A 64 3.80 -15.27 -10.66
N ASP A 65 3.65 -15.39 -9.34
CA ASP A 65 2.95 -14.41 -8.51
C ASP A 65 3.63 -13.03 -8.52
N LYS A 66 4.96 -13.00 -8.59
CA LYS A 66 5.73 -11.75 -8.62
C LYS A 66 5.51 -11.04 -9.95
N LEU A 67 5.63 -11.76 -11.06
CA LEU A 67 5.35 -11.21 -12.38
C LEU A 67 3.87 -10.82 -12.50
N ALA A 68 2.95 -11.57 -11.90
CA ALA A 68 1.52 -11.26 -11.89
C ALA A 68 1.26 -9.87 -11.32
N LEU A 69 1.79 -9.60 -10.12
CA LEU A 69 1.66 -8.32 -9.45
C LEU A 69 2.31 -7.18 -10.26
N ILE A 70 3.56 -7.35 -10.71
CA ILE A 70 4.29 -6.33 -11.47
C ILE A 70 3.55 -5.99 -12.77
N THR A 71 3.09 -7.00 -13.48
CA THR A 71 2.44 -6.84 -14.79
C THR A 71 1.06 -6.21 -14.63
N TRP A 72 0.26 -6.65 -13.65
CA TRP A 72 -1.01 -5.97 -13.36
C TRP A 72 -0.75 -4.50 -12.98
N ALA A 73 0.16 -4.23 -12.04
CA ALA A 73 0.39 -2.90 -11.51
C ALA A 73 0.80 -1.89 -12.60
N LYS A 74 1.68 -2.30 -13.52
CA LYS A 74 2.13 -1.48 -14.66
C LYS A 74 1.02 -1.13 -15.64
N ASN A 75 0.05 -2.03 -15.82
CA ASN A 75 -1.05 -1.86 -16.79
C ASN A 75 -2.32 -1.31 -16.14
N ALA A 76 -2.40 -1.26 -14.81
CA ALA A 76 -3.55 -0.78 -14.07
C ALA A 76 -3.75 0.74 -14.25
N ASP A 77 -4.96 1.12 -14.69
CA ASP A 77 -5.38 2.51 -14.82
C ASP A 77 -5.94 3.02 -13.48
N PHE A 78 -5.23 3.94 -12.82
CA PHE A 78 -5.67 4.51 -11.55
C PHE A 78 -6.75 5.58 -11.69
N VAL A 79 -6.92 6.18 -12.87
CA VAL A 79 -7.97 7.16 -13.15
C VAL A 79 -9.32 6.45 -13.19
N ASN A 80 -9.37 5.30 -13.85
CA ASN A 80 -10.54 4.42 -13.93
C ASN A 80 -10.40 3.17 -13.02
N TRP A 81 -9.78 3.32 -11.85
CA TRP A 81 -9.46 2.20 -10.97
C TRP A 81 -10.70 1.37 -10.58
N ASP A 82 -11.86 2.00 -10.45
CA ASP A 82 -13.13 1.36 -10.11
C ASP A 82 -13.65 0.43 -11.22
N LYS A 83 -13.11 0.53 -12.43
CA LYS A 83 -13.40 -0.37 -13.55
C LYS A 83 -12.44 -1.56 -13.61
N ASP A 84 -11.27 -1.46 -12.97
CA ASP A 84 -10.25 -2.50 -12.92
C ASP A 84 -10.74 -3.75 -12.17
N PRO A 85 -10.37 -4.97 -12.58
CA PRO A 85 -10.78 -6.19 -11.89
C PRO A 85 -10.43 -6.20 -10.39
N ILE A 86 -9.27 -5.68 -9.99
CA ILE A 86 -8.87 -5.53 -8.59
C ILE A 86 -9.63 -4.39 -7.93
N GLY A 87 -9.82 -3.27 -8.61
CA GLY A 87 -10.54 -2.12 -8.05
C GLY A 87 -12.03 -2.38 -7.80
N LYS A 88 -12.65 -3.31 -8.53
CA LYS A 88 -14.03 -3.78 -8.32
C LYS A 88 -14.19 -4.67 -7.09
N ILE A 89 -13.10 -5.18 -6.51
CA ILE A 89 -13.17 -6.08 -5.36
C ILE A 89 -13.71 -5.30 -4.16
N ARG A 90 -14.78 -5.82 -3.54
CA ARG A 90 -15.41 -5.18 -2.38
C ARG A 90 -14.39 -4.97 -1.25
N GLY A 91 -14.16 -3.70 -0.89
CA GLY A 91 -13.21 -3.32 0.14
C GLY A 91 -11.90 -2.74 -0.39
N VAL A 92 -11.60 -2.94 -1.68
CA VAL A 92 -10.54 -2.19 -2.36
C VAL A 92 -11.06 -0.80 -2.65
N GLY A 93 -10.36 0.20 -2.12
CA GLY A 93 -10.51 1.60 -2.51
C GLY A 93 -9.24 2.10 -3.21
N ILE A 94 -9.26 3.32 -3.73
CA ILE A 94 -8.11 3.93 -4.42
C ILE A 94 -6.81 3.88 -3.60
N ASN A 95 -6.87 4.02 -2.27
CA ASN A 95 -5.69 3.90 -1.41
C ASN A 95 -5.06 2.50 -1.52
N THR A 96 -5.88 1.46 -1.34
CA THR A 96 -5.41 0.07 -1.45
C THR A 96 -4.93 -0.23 -2.86
N PHE A 97 -5.64 0.25 -3.87
CA PHE A 97 -5.29 0.09 -5.28
C PHE A 97 -3.91 0.70 -5.58
N GLN A 98 -3.69 1.95 -5.19
CA GLN A 98 -2.42 2.65 -5.36
C GLN A 98 -1.30 1.98 -4.57
N TYR A 99 -1.56 1.55 -3.33
CA TYR A 99 -0.55 0.86 -2.53
C TYR A 99 -0.11 -0.47 -3.19
N LEU A 100 -1.05 -1.22 -3.75
CA LEU A 100 -0.73 -2.42 -4.52
C LEU A 100 0.09 -2.10 -5.78
N ARG A 101 -0.22 -0.99 -6.48
CA ARG A 101 0.59 -0.53 -7.63
C ARG A 101 2.02 -0.19 -7.20
N MET A 102 2.18 0.51 -6.08
CA MET A 102 3.50 0.79 -5.48
C MET A 102 4.25 -0.51 -5.17
N MET A 103 3.60 -1.49 -4.56
CA MET A 103 4.19 -2.81 -4.28
C MET A 103 4.55 -3.60 -5.54
N GLY A 104 3.81 -3.40 -6.63
CA GLY A 104 4.13 -3.91 -7.96
C GLY A 104 5.26 -3.15 -8.68
N GLY A 105 5.88 -2.16 -8.01
CA GLY A 105 7.02 -1.42 -8.53
C GLY A 105 6.67 -0.21 -9.39
N VAL A 106 5.42 0.24 -9.37
CA VAL A 106 5.04 1.52 -10.01
C VAL A 106 5.50 2.66 -9.12
N ASP A 107 6.25 3.60 -9.70
CA ASP A 107 6.70 4.80 -9.00
C ASP A 107 5.55 5.82 -8.91
N THR A 108 4.77 5.74 -7.84
CA THR A 108 3.55 6.52 -7.64
C THR A 108 3.33 6.82 -6.15
N VAL A 109 2.28 7.59 -5.85
CA VAL A 109 1.87 7.97 -4.49
C VAL A 109 0.54 7.32 -4.13
N MET A 110 0.41 6.84 -2.89
CA MET A 110 -0.87 6.47 -2.31
C MET A 110 -1.55 7.69 -1.65
N PRO A 111 -2.81 8.01 -1.97
CA PRO A 111 -3.50 9.20 -1.46
C PRO A 111 -4.09 8.99 -0.05
N ASP A 112 -3.30 8.49 0.90
CA ASP A 112 -3.78 8.33 2.29
C ASP A 112 -3.85 9.65 3.06
N LYS A 113 -4.51 9.63 4.22
CA LYS A 113 -4.76 10.81 5.05
C LYS A 113 -3.49 11.57 5.48
N ILE A 114 -2.41 10.87 5.82
CA ILE A 114 -1.14 11.48 6.22
C ILE A 114 -0.48 12.14 5.02
N VAL A 115 -0.41 11.42 3.89
CA VAL A 115 0.17 11.92 2.64
C VAL A 115 -0.58 13.18 2.18
N LYS A 116 -1.91 13.10 2.10
CA LYS A 116 -2.78 14.23 1.71
C LYS A 116 -2.54 15.46 2.56
N ARG A 117 -2.54 15.29 3.88
CA ARG A 117 -2.31 16.40 4.81
C ARG A 117 -0.95 17.06 4.57
N VAL A 118 0.12 16.28 4.51
CA VAL A 118 1.48 16.83 4.34
C VAL A 118 1.62 17.57 3.01
N ILE A 119 1.16 16.97 1.91
CA ILE A 119 1.29 17.58 0.58
C ILE A 119 0.41 18.84 0.49
N ASN A 120 -0.83 18.81 0.99
CA ASN A 120 -1.69 20.00 1.00
C ASN A 120 -1.12 21.11 1.88
N GLU A 121 -0.51 20.80 3.03
CA GLU A 121 0.21 21.80 3.85
C GLU A 121 1.39 22.43 3.09
N ILE A 122 2.09 21.66 2.23
CA ILE A 122 3.17 22.18 1.37
C ILE A 122 2.60 23.10 0.29
N LEU A 123 1.49 22.70 -0.36
CA LEU A 123 0.82 23.51 -1.37
C LEU A 123 0.34 24.84 -0.79
N GLU A 124 -0.32 24.81 0.37
CA GLU A 124 -0.80 26.02 1.05
C GLU A 124 0.35 26.97 1.40
N LYS A 125 1.50 26.45 1.87
CA LYS A 125 2.70 27.26 2.13
C LYS A 125 3.30 27.87 0.86
N ALA A 126 3.08 27.23 -0.28
CA ALA A 126 3.44 27.75 -1.60
C ALA A 126 2.37 28.69 -2.19
N SER A 127 1.33 29.05 -1.42
CA SER A 127 0.17 29.84 -1.88
C SER A 127 -0.67 29.16 -2.97
N GLU A 128 -0.65 27.83 -3.01
CA GLU A 128 -1.46 26.98 -3.89
C GLU A 128 -2.69 26.42 -3.15
N LEU A 129 -3.74 26.03 -3.88
CA LEU A 129 -4.94 25.43 -3.29
C LEU A 129 -4.74 23.94 -2.95
N PRO A 130 -5.33 23.45 -1.84
CA PRO A 130 -5.30 22.04 -1.49
C PRO A 130 -6.11 21.19 -2.49
N VAL A 131 -5.67 19.97 -2.73
CA VAL A 131 -6.33 19.03 -3.65
C VAL A 131 -7.03 17.93 -2.86
N ASN A 132 -8.37 17.86 -3.02
CA ASN A 132 -9.21 16.93 -2.25
C ASN A 132 -9.62 15.67 -3.02
N ASN A 133 -9.69 15.73 -4.35
CA ASN A 133 -10.03 14.57 -5.17
C ASN A 133 -8.81 13.65 -5.28
N ASP A 134 -8.99 12.36 -5.00
CA ASP A 134 -7.89 11.39 -4.88
C ASP A 134 -7.09 11.21 -6.18
N VAL A 135 -7.75 11.17 -7.33
CA VAL A 135 -7.08 11.03 -8.63
C VAL A 135 -6.25 12.28 -8.93
N LYS A 136 -6.87 13.47 -8.80
CA LYS A 136 -6.15 14.74 -8.99
C LYS A 136 -5.02 14.93 -7.98
N PHE A 137 -5.20 14.41 -6.77
CA PHE A 137 -4.19 14.47 -5.72
C PHE A 137 -2.97 13.63 -6.09
N ILE A 138 -3.16 12.41 -6.61
CA ILE A 138 -2.07 11.55 -7.08
C ILE A 138 -1.27 12.29 -8.17
N GLU A 139 -1.95 12.79 -9.20
CA GLU A 139 -1.32 13.55 -10.29
C GLU A 139 -0.52 14.74 -9.77
N LYS A 140 -1.11 15.52 -8.85
CA LYS A 140 -0.45 16.70 -8.28
C LYS A 140 0.76 16.33 -7.41
N ALA A 141 0.64 15.27 -6.61
CA ALA A 141 1.74 14.81 -5.76
C ALA A 141 2.91 14.28 -6.59
N GLU A 142 2.63 13.56 -7.69
CA GLU A 142 3.65 13.10 -8.64
C GLU A 142 4.34 14.28 -9.33
N GLU A 143 3.57 15.28 -9.79
CA GLU A 143 4.11 16.52 -10.37
C GLU A 143 5.06 17.23 -9.38
N VAL A 144 4.66 17.36 -8.12
CA VAL A 144 5.48 17.99 -7.06
C VAL A 144 6.75 17.19 -6.83
N ALA A 145 6.67 15.86 -6.72
CA ALA A 145 7.85 15.01 -6.51
C ALA A 145 8.88 15.22 -7.63
N ILE A 146 8.43 15.13 -8.88
CA ILE A 146 9.29 15.26 -10.07
C ILE A 146 9.93 16.65 -10.14
N LYS A 147 9.15 17.72 -9.90
CA LYS A 147 9.67 19.11 -9.89
C LYS A 147 10.72 19.33 -8.79
N CYS A 148 10.62 18.61 -7.69
CA CYS A 148 11.60 18.67 -6.59
C CYS A 148 12.77 17.70 -6.75
N GLY A 149 12.84 16.93 -7.86
CA GLY A 149 13.92 15.98 -8.12
C GLY A 149 13.81 14.67 -7.32
N TYR A 150 12.62 14.33 -6.82
CA TYR A 150 12.34 13.09 -6.10
C TYR A 150 11.46 12.15 -6.92
N LYS A 151 11.58 10.86 -6.63
CA LYS A 151 10.58 9.89 -7.10
C LYS A 151 9.27 10.07 -6.32
N PRO A 152 8.10 9.95 -6.97
CA PRO A 152 6.82 9.89 -6.28
C PRO A 152 6.78 8.95 -5.07
N VAL A 153 7.34 7.75 -5.18
CA VAL A 153 7.39 6.78 -4.08
C VAL A 153 8.22 7.29 -2.90
N GLU A 154 9.33 7.99 -3.16
CA GLU A 154 10.17 8.61 -2.13
C GLU A 154 9.40 9.70 -1.41
N LEU A 155 8.71 10.58 -2.15
CA LEU A 155 7.86 11.62 -1.56
C LEU A 155 6.78 11.01 -0.67
N CYS A 156 6.12 9.95 -1.13
CA CYS A 156 5.11 9.24 -0.34
C CYS A 156 5.68 8.76 1.00
N TRP A 157 6.81 8.05 0.98
CA TRP A 157 7.46 7.54 2.20
C TRP A 157 7.96 8.66 3.12
N MET A 158 8.51 9.74 2.56
CA MET A 158 8.94 10.90 3.33
C MET A 158 7.78 11.48 4.15
N THR A 159 6.57 11.59 3.59
CA THR A 159 5.41 12.11 4.34
C THR A 159 5.08 11.29 5.59
N TRP A 160 5.27 9.97 5.53
CA TRP A 160 5.07 9.07 6.67
C TRP A 160 6.19 9.21 7.71
N MET A 161 7.42 9.46 7.26
CA MET A 161 8.62 9.52 8.08
C MET A 161 8.81 10.83 8.84
N ILE A 162 8.32 11.94 8.29
CA ILE A 162 8.44 13.27 8.89
C ILE A 162 7.45 13.53 10.04
N GLN A 163 6.65 12.54 10.42
CA GLN A 163 5.70 12.70 11.53
C GLN A 163 6.43 12.54 12.87
N PRO A 164 6.19 13.42 13.86
CA PRO A 164 6.65 13.20 15.23
C PRO A 164 5.80 12.13 15.92
N GLU A 165 6.43 11.35 16.80
CA GLU A 165 5.77 10.40 17.68
C GLU A 165 6.43 10.41 19.07
N GLY A 166 5.80 11.14 20.00
CA GLY A 166 6.43 11.51 21.27
C GLY A 166 7.54 12.55 21.04
N LYS A 167 8.73 12.33 21.60
CA LYS A 167 9.89 13.22 21.44
C LYS A 167 10.76 12.89 20.22
N LEU A 168 10.37 11.91 19.40
CA LEU A 168 11.18 11.41 18.29
C LEU A 168 10.43 11.50 16.96
N MET A 169 11.17 11.74 15.88
CA MET A 169 10.66 11.59 14.52
C MET A 169 10.51 10.11 14.18
N ARG A 170 9.46 9.74 13.43
CA ARG A 170 9.23 8.34 13.02
C ARG A 170 10.43 7.73 12.31
N MET A 171 11.10 8.49 11.44
CA MET A 171 12.35 8.04 10.79
C MET A 171 13.42 7.56 11.79
N LYS A 172 13.60 8.29 12.90
CA LYS A 172 14.55 7.91 13.96
C LYS A 172 14.02 6.75 14.79
N LYS A 173 12.74 6.80 15.16
CA LYS A 173 12.09 5.80 16.02
C LYS A 173 12.06 4.40 15.37
N TYR A 174 11.80 4.34 14.07
CA TYR A 174 11.58 3.09 13.33
C TYR A 174 12.74 2.71 12.40
N SER A 175 13.91 3.36 12.52
CA SER A 175 15.08 3.11 11.68
C SER A 175 15.45 1.64 11.52
N LYS A 176 15.40 0.86 12.61
CA LYS A 176 15.67 -0.59 12.59
C LYS A 176 14.62 -1.41 11.82
N ILE A 177 13.37 -0.95 11.81
CA ILE A 177 12.27 -1.59 11.08
C ILE A 177 12.33 -1.24 9.60
N LEU A 178 12.69 0.00 9.27
CA LEU A 178 12.79 0.47 7.88
C LEU A 178 13.81 -0.31 7.05
N GLN A 179 14.85 -0.88 7.68
CA GLN A 179 15.80 -1.75 6.98
C GLN A 179 15.21 -3.09 6.52
N LYS A 180 14.03 -3.46 7.01
CA LYS A 180 13.34 -4.72 6.71
C LYS A 180 12.16 -4.55 5.75
N ILE A 181 11.80 -3.31 5.40
CA ILE A 181 10.67 -2.94 4.53
C ILE A 181 11.26 -2.50 3.19
#